data_AF-M0N2F4-F1
#
_entry.id   AF-M0N2F4-F1
#
_cell.length_a   1.000
_cell.length_b   1.000
_cell.length_c   1.000
_cell.angle_alpha   90.00
_cell.angle_beta   90.00
_cell.angle_gamma   90.00
#
_symmetry.space_group_name_H-M   'P 1'
#
loop_
_entity.id
_entity.type
_entity.pdbx_description
1 polymer ?
#
loop_
_entity_poly.entity_id
_entity_poly.type
_entity_poly.pdbx_seq_one_letter_code
_entity_poly.pdbx_strand_id
1 'polypeptide(L)'
;MDGNNPPSDEQYQASLDRIDRLVSAFADGQQFERLTNHQQREAEFAIEMFHELLYGYEYVPLDDPDEHSLEAVCRELYPAKISAEADHFETVAPVIGAFLRFLDARGAIENGDRLATHVESLDDAIVDAAADPANWGMAKSMVMSGDLDDATQLDIAADVAASSELPEAPLDPPEWEPTESLDPDKGLPSAEVDRLEEIINSLSPESDAVLASLAAATDDVQGDVDPDVALERAGVAPEEYDAVVEEIVTRMDEEGSELIPSPGDTADSAVLDPDTAREFLELEGQLLLYANDRFDVVPGIDSYEAFKRLSTDEIQPIHDTLYREENAVEVIEEFGRENPAGLSPAHLETIDSWLNYEAGQFFIVEHLDDGTVFLDPDEPRAYKVTGVYDSYAAVLPEEALPVAVTSVVLLPYDGRIVTNGMEEFDMLAGMAMQMIKDDPETAYEEAKHRFGIAETLPPADEPTRSDAERLRFYTKNQDNRERFADEIETLKDETDELARVYHEQLGKANARRLGREFRDLGLEEAYVAIYDGQVVTTAPTEPQLEETLSEIMPDETVDHPYVYHYDP
;
A
#
# COMPACT_ATOMS: atom_id res chain seq x y z
N MET A 1 12.33 1.65 28.73
CA MET A 1 11.73 2.10 27.47
C MET A 1 10.76 3.20 27.86
N ASP A 2 10.84 4.38 27.24
CA ASP A 2 9.77 5.36 27.40
C ASP A 2 8.57 4.82 26.63
N GLY A 3 7.50 4.41 27.33
CA GLY A 3 6.38 3.62 26.82
C GLY A 3 5.41 4.38 25.91
N ASN A 4 5.91 5.25 25.04
CA ASN A 4 5.10 6.09 24.17
C ASN A 4 5.70 6.31 22.77
N ASN A 5 6.72 5.53 22.39
CA ASN A 5 7.31 5.55 21.06
C ASN A 5 7.07 4.18 20.40
N PRO A 6 6.68 4.15 19.11
CA PRO A 6 6.57 2.89 18.38
C PRO A 6 7.93 2.17 18.32
N PRO A 7 7.96 0.83 18.34
CA PRO A 7 9.19 0.06 18.23
C PRO A 7 9.83 0.25 16.86
N SER A 8 11.16 0.26 16.79
CA SER A 8 11.85 0.23 15.49
C SER A 8 11.70 -1.14 14.83
N ASP A 9 11.85 -1.24 13.51
CA ASP A 9 11.74 -2.52 12.77
C ASP A 9 12.62 -3.64 13.34
N GLU A 10 13.86 -3.32 13.74
CA GLU A 10 14.76 -4.28 14.38
C GLU A 10 14.21 -4.79 15.73
N GLN A 11 13.53 -3.93 16.49
CA GLN A 11 12.91 -4.29 17.78
C GLN A 11 11.64 -5.11 17.57
N TYR A 12 10.86 -4.77 16.53
CA TYR A 12 9.68 -5.50 16.12
C TYR A 12 10.04 -6.91 15.65
N GLN A 13 10.98 -7.04 14.71
CA GLN A 13 11.44 -8.35 14.24
C GLN A 13 12.07 -9.19 15.37
N ALA A 14 12.85 -8.58 16.26
CA ALA A 14 13.39 -9.28 17.42
C ALA A 14 12.31 -9.76 18.40
N SER A 15 11.16 -9.07 18.44
CA SER A 15 9.99 -9.47 19.23
C SER A 15 9.25 -10.65 18.59
N LEU A 16 9.11 -10.68 17.26
CA LEU A 16 8.55 -11.81 16.51
C LEU A 16 9.42 -13.06 16.66
N ASP A 17 10.74 -12.96 16.42
CA ASP A 17 11.66 -14.09 16.65
C ASP A 17 11.63 -14.61 18.11
N ARG A 18 11.26 -13.74 19.05
CA ARG A 18 11.10 -14.10 20.46
C ARG A 18 9.77 -14.81 20.70
N ILE A 19 8.67 -14.41 20.06
CA ILE A 19 7.36 -15.04 20.24
C ILE A 19 7.35 -16.48 19.72
N ASP A 20 7.93 -16.74 18.54
CA ASP A 20 8.02 -18.09 17.95
C ASP A 20 8.72 -19.08 18.89
N ARG A 21 9.82 -18.62 19.50
CA ARG A 21 10.57 -19.40 20.48
C ARG A 21 9.78 -19.64 21.77
N LEU A 22 8.96 -18.67 22.19
CA LEU A 22 8.12 -18.80 23.38
C LEU A 22 6.92 -19.71 23.14
N VAL A 23 6.27 -19.63 21.98
CA VAL A 23 5.16 -20.50 21.56
C VAL A 23 5.66 -21.94 21.44
N SER A 24 6.79 -22.16 20.76
CA SER A 24 7.42 -23.49 20.68
C SER A 24 7.71 -24.06 22.07
N ALA A 25 8.24 -23.25 22.98
CA ALA A 25 8.53 -23.69 24.34
C ALA A 25 7.28 -23.85 25.22
N PHE A 26 6.18 -23.16 24.90
CA PHE A 26 4.89 -23.28 25.55
C PHE A 26 4.20 -24.60 25.16
N ALA A 27 4.26 -24.99 23.89
CA ALA A 27 3.72 -26.25 23.38
C ALA A 27 4.32 -27.48 24.08
N ASP A 28 5.60 -27.41 24.48
CA ASP A 28 6.30 -28.43 25.28
C ASP A 28 6.01 -28.33 26.81
N GLY A 29 5.21 -27.35 27.23
CA GLY A 29 5.00 -26.97 28.62
C GLY A 29 3.78 -27.62 29.29
N GLN A 30 3.84 -27.73 30.62
CA GLN A 30 2.74 -28.29 31.42
C GLN A 30 1.45 -27.44 31.38
N GLN A 31 1.58 -26.16 31.07
CA GLN A 31 0.45 -25.24 30.92
C GLN A 31 -0.34 -25.53 29.64
N PHE A 32 0.35 -25.87 28.54
CA PHE A 32 -0.26 -26.28 27.28
C PHE A 32 -0.94 -27.66 27.39
N GLU A 33 -0.33 -28.62 28.09
CA GLU A 33 -0.93 -29.94 28.34
C GLU A 33 -2.28 -29.88 29.08
N ARG A 34 -2.58 -28.78 29.77
CA ARG A 34 -3.84 -28.58 30.51
C ARG A 34 -4.96 -28.00 29.65
N LEU A 35 -4.63 -27.45 28.48
CA LEU A 35 -5.61 -26.97 27.50
C LEU A 35 -6.36 -28.16 26.88
N THR A 36 -7.58 -27.90 26.43
CA THR A 36 -8.34 -28.88 25.63
C THR A 36 -7.69 -29.09 24.26
N ASN A 37 -8.01 -30.19 23.58
CA ASN A 37 -7.48 -30.43 22.22
C ASN A 37 -7.84 -29.31 21.22
N HIS A 38 -8.97 -28.62 21.42
CA HIS A 38 -9.36 -27.48 20.58
C HIS A 38 -8.47 -26.28 20.87
N GLN A 39 -8.38 -25.87 22.14
CA GLN A 39 -7.49 -24.81 22.60
C GLN A 39 -6.01 -25.05 22.25
N GLN A 40 -5.54 -26.29 22.22
CA GLN A 40 -4.17 -26.62 21.81
C GLN A 40 -3.91 -26.36 20.32
N ARG A 41 -4.92 -26.54 19.45
CA ARG A 41 -4.78 -26.25 18.01
C ARG A 41 -4.80 -24.75 17.75
N GLU A 42 -5.65 -24.03 18.48
CA GLU A 42 -5.77 -22.57 18.37
C GLU A 42 -4.63 -21.81 19.08
N ALA A 43 -3.83 -22.50 19.90
CA ALA A 43 -2.93 -21.85 20.83
C ALA A 43 -1.84 -20.99 20.17
N GLU A 44 -1.22 -21.50 19.11
CA GLU A 44 -0.16 -20.80 18.37
C GLU A 44 -0.71 -19.50 17.78
N PHE A 45 -1.75 -19.62 16.95
CA PHE A 45 -2.42 -18.48 16.34
C PHE A 45 -2.95 -17.47 17.38
N ALA A 46 -3.59 -17.93 18.45
CA ALA A 46 -4.12 -17.04 19.47
C ALA A 46 -3.02 -16.26 20.23
N ILE A 47 -1.86 -16.88 20.49
CA ILE A 47 -0.74 -16.23 21.19
C ILE A 47 -0.01 -15.25 20.28
N GLU A 48 0.19 -15.60 19.02
CA GLU A 48 0.86 -14.76 18.02
C GLU A 48 0.05 -13.49 17.77
N MET A 49 -1.24 -13.62 17.45
CA MET A 49 -2.12 -12.47 17.24
C MET A 49 -2.25 -11.62 18.50
N PHE A 50 -2.33 -12.25 19.68
CA PHE A 50 -2.34 -11.51 20.94
C PHE A 50 -1.05 -10.70 21.16
N HIS A 51 0.12 -11.28 20.88
CA HIS A 51 1.39 -10.59 21.01
C HIS A 51 1.50 -9.42 20.03
N GLU A 52 1.09 -9.64 18.79
CA GLU A 52 1.10 -8.63 17.74
C GLU A 52 0.21 -7.44 18.10
N LEU A 53 -1.00 -7.70 18.59
CA LEU A 53 -1.92 -6.65 19.03
C LEU A 53 -1.39 -5.89 20.25
N LEU A 54 -0.83 -6.60 21.23
CA LEU A 54 -0.27 -6.00 22.43
C LEU A 54 0.95 -5.11 22.12
N TYR A 55 1.83 -5.56 21.22
CA TYR A 55 3.07 -4.84 20.93
C TYR A 55 2.93 -3.81 19.81
N GLY A 56 2.15 -4.13 18.77
CA GLY A 56 1.95 -3.28 17.59
C GLY A 56 0.94 -2.15 17.81
N TYR A 57 -0.05 -2.32 18.68
CA TYR A 57 -1.12 -1.33 18.88
C TYR A 57 -1.07 -0.67 20.25
N GLU A 58 -0.88 -1.44 21.32
CA GLU A 58 -0.76 -0.89 22.67
C GLU A 58 0.68 -0.43 23.00
N TYR A 59 1.66 -0.76 22.14
CA TYR A 59 3.09 -0.50 22.37
C TYR A 59 3.60 -1.09 23.69
N VAL A 60 2.96 -2.17 24.17
CA VAL A 60 3.29 -2.84 25.42
C VAL A 60 4.12 -4.09 25.13
N PRO A 61 5.37 -4.18 25.62
CA PRO A 61 6.17 -5.38 25.45
C PRO A 61 5.61 -6.53 26.29
N LEU A 62 5.71 -7.76 25.75
CA LEU A 62 5.20 -8.97 26.41
C LEU A 62 5.83 -9.25 27.79
N ASP A 63 6.97 -8.67 28.11
CA ASP A 63 7.61 -8.78 29.43
C ASP A 63 6.99 -7.89 30.52
N ASP A 64 6.18 -6.88 30.16
CA ASP A 64 5.55 -5.96 31.12
C ASP A 64 4.07 -5.63 30.82
N PRO A 65 3.19 -6.64 30.58
CA PRO A 65 1.77 -6.39 30.40
C PRO A 65 1.09 -6.01 31.72
N ASP A 66 0.11 -5.11 31.65
CA ASP A 66 -0.76 -4.74 32.76
C ASP A 66 -2.23 -5.11 32.48
N GLU A 67 -3.10 -4.99 33.50
CA GLU A 67 -4.52 -5.35 33.32
C GLU A 67 -5.20 -4.49 32.25
N HIS A 68 -4.77 -3.23 32.07
CA HIS A 68 -5.39 -2.31 31.12
C HIS A 68 -5.09 -2.68 29.67
N SER A 69 -3.81 -2.91 29.35
CA SER A 69 -3.36 -3.35 28.03
C SER A 69 -3.93 -4.71 27.65
N LEU A 70 -4.04 -5.64 28.61
CA LEU A 70 -4.70 -6.93 28.39
C LEU A 70 -6.21 -6.78 28.10
N GLU A 71 -6.89 -5.88 28.80
CA GLU A 71 -8.31 -5.61 28.57
C GLU A 71 -8.53 -4.97 27.20
N ALA A 72 -7.73 -3.95 26.83
CA ALA A 72 -7.79 -3.30 25.52
C ALA A 72 -7.57 -4.31 24.38
N VAL A 73 -6.53 -5.15 24.48
CA VAL A 73 -6.27 -6.17 23.46
C VAL A 73 -7.38 -7.21 23.40
N CYS A 74 -7.72 -7.85 24.52
CA CYS A 74 -8.62 -9.01 24.50
C CYS A 74 -10.07 -8.60 24.20
N ARG A 75 -10.52 -7.45 24.66
CA ARG A 75 -11.93 -7.02 24.57
C ARG A 75 -12.22 -6.17 23.35
N GLU A 76 -11.25 -5.38 22.89
CA GLU A 76 -11.46 -4.39 21.84
C GLU A 76 -10.71 -4.77 20.56
N LEU A 77 -9.37 -4.90 20.62
CA LEU A 77 -8.56 -5.10 19.42
C LEU A 77 -8.72 -6.49 18.82
N TYR A 78 -8.63 -7.55 19.63
CA TYR A 78 -8.69 -8.93 19.15
C TYR A 78 -10.06 -9.25 18.52
N PRO A 79 -11.20 -8.92 19.15
CA PRO A 79 -12.51 -9.15 18.56
C PRO A 79 -12.79 -8.27 17.33
N ALA A 80 -12.22 -7.06 17.27
CA ALA A 80 -12.39 -6.16 16.13
C ALA A 80 -11.56 -6.59 14.91
N LYS A 81 -10.36 -7.15 15.12
CA LYS A 81 -9.36 -7.36 14.06
C LYS A 81 -9.26 -8.79 13.56
N ILE A 82 -9.62 -9.79 14.36
CA ILE A 82 -9.47 -11.19 13.97
C ILE A 82 -10.75 -11.71 13.30
N SER A 83 -10.60 -12.23 12.08
CA SER A 83 -11.64 -12.94 11.33
C SER A 83 -11.48 -14.44 11.55
N ALA A 84 -12.30 -15.01 12.41
CA ALA A 84 -12.29 -16.43 12.74
C ALA A 84 -13.71 -16.92 13.05
N GLU A 85 -13.91 -18.24 13.06
CA GLU A 85 -15.16 -18.83 13.50
C GLU A 85 -15.44 -18.52 14.98
N ALA A 86 -16.71 -18.51 15.38
CA ALA A 86 -17.11 -18.13 16.74
C ALA A 86 -16.46 -19.00 17.83
N ASP A 87 -16.17 -20.27 17.53
CA ASP A 87 -15.54 -21.21 18.46
C ASP A 87 -14.03 -20.95 18.67
N HIS A 88 -13.38 -20.17 17.80
CA HIS A 88 -12.02 -19.68 18.03
C HIS A 88 -12.00 -18.70 19.21
N PHE A 89 -12.95 -17.76 19.28
CA PHE A 89 -12.99 -16.74 20.34
C PHE A 89 -13.21 -17.35 21.74
N GLU A 90 -13.89 -18.50 21.84
CA GLU A 90 -14.02 -19.27 23.09
C GLU A 90 -12.67 -19.86 23.58
N THR A 91 -11.63 -19.85 22.75
CA THR A 91 -10.29 -20.35 23.11
C THR A 91 -9.31 -19.25 23.52
N VAL A 92 -9.58 -18.00 23.13
CA VAL A 92 -8.63 -16.87 23.28
C VAL A 92 -8.29 -16.63 24.75
N ALA A 93 -9.29 -16.42 25.61
CA ALA A 93 -9.07 -16.19 27.03
C ALA A 93 -8.34 -17.34 27.76
N PRO A 94 -8.76 -18.62 27.63
CA PRO A 94 -8.07 -19.73 28.30
C PRO A 94 -6.67 -20.00 27.75
N VAL A 95 -6.42 -19.80 26.45
CA VAL A 95 -5.08 -19.93 25.86
C VAL A 95 -4.15 -18.84 26.38
N ILE A 96 -4.55 -17.56 26.28
CA ILE A 96 -3.72 -16.43 26.74
C ILE A 96 -3.48 -16.56 28.25
N GLY A 97 -4.49 -16.94 29.03
CA GLY A 97 -4.35 -17.21 30.46
C GLY A 97 -3.36 -18.34 30.77
N ALA A 98 -3.35 -19.42 29.99
CA ALA A 98 -2.35 -20.49 30.13
C ALA A 98 -0.94 -20.01 29.75
N PHE A 99 -0.82 -19.19 28.71
CA PHE A 99 0.45 -18.65 28.24
C PHE A 99 1.06 -17.65 29.23
N LEU A 100 0.27 -16.74 29.80
CA LEU A 100 0.73 -15.82 30.86
C LEU A 100 1.26 -16.57 32.09
N ARG A 101 0.60 -17.65 32.51
CA ARG A 101 1.11 -18.52 33.59
C ARG A 101 2.38 -19.28 33.21
N PHE A 102 2.57 -19.57 31.92
CA PHE A 102 3.81 -20.15 31.43
C PHE A 102 4.97 -19.14 31.48
N LEU A 103 4.72 -17.89 31.09
CA LEU A 103 5.71 -16.81 31.18
C LEU A 103 6.09 -16.53 32.65
N ASP A 104 5.12 -16.49 33.56
CA ASP A 104 5.32 -16.32 35.00
C ASP A 104 6.19 -17.43 35.60
N ALA A 105 5.88 -18.70 35.25
CA ALA A 105 6.65 -19.86 35.70
C ALA A 105 8.12 -19.85 35.23
N ARG A 106 8.42 -19.13 34.14
CA ARG A 106 9.80 -18.93 33.63
C ARG A 106 10.47 -17.68 34.18
N GLY A 107 9.74 -16.85 34.94
CA GLY A 107 10.20 -15.55 35.41
C GLY A 107 10.35 -14.52 34.29
N ALA A 108 9.59 -14.68 33.20
CA ALA A 108 9.62 -13.77 32.06
C ALA A 108 8.69 -12.55 32.23
N ILE A 109 7.66 -12.68 33.10
CA ILE A 109 6.75 -11.59 33.50
C ILE A 109 6.53 -11.64 35.02
N GLU A 110 6.09 -10.52 35.59
CA GLU A 110 5.64 -10.46 36.99
C GLU A 110 4.12 -10.57 37.11
N ASN A 111 3.63 -11.22 38.16
CA ASN A 111 2.20 -11.34 38.46
C ASN A 111 1.38 -12.08 37.38
N GLY A 112 1.99 -12.97 36.59
CA GLY A 112 1.30 -13.55 35.43
C GLY A 112 0.10 -14.44 35.80
N ASP A 113 0.06 -15.05 36.99
CA ASP A 113 -1.16 -15.76 37.46
C ASP A 113 -2.34 -14.81 37.71
N ARG A 114 -2.08 -13.59 38.18
CA ARG A 114 -3.11 -12.56 38.37
C ARG A 114 -3.61 -12.05 37.02
N LEU A 115 -2.69 -11.74 36.12
CA LEU A 115 -3.01 -11.29 34.76
C LEU A 115 -3.78 -12.35 33.98
N ALA A 116 -3.38 -13.62 34.09
CA ALA A 116 -4.12 -14.75 33.51
C ALA A 116 -5.54 -14.86 34.05
N THR A 117 -5.72 -14.70 35.36
CA THR A 117 -7.06 -14.72 35.98
C THR A 117 -7.93 -13.55 35.50
N HIS A 118 -7.32 -12.40 35.20
CA HIS A 118 -8.02 -11.25 34.64
C HIS A 118 -8.48 -11.53 33.20
N VAL A 119 -7.60 -12.01 32.33
CA VAL A 119 -7.95 -12.38 30.95
C VAL A 119 -9.03 -13.46 30.90
N GLU A 120 -8.92 -14.50 31.73
CA GLU A 120 -9.95 -15.54 31.82
C GLU A 120 -11.32 -15.00 32.29
N SER A 121 -11.35 -13.87 32.99
CA SER A 121 -12.61 -13.23 33.38
C SER A 121 -13.28 -12.44 32.25
N LEU A 122 -12.56 -12.20 31.15
CA LEU A 122 -13.06 -11.50 29.96
C LEU A 122 -13.69 -12.45 28.95
N ASP A 123 -13.60 -13.77 29.12
CA ASP A 123 -14.03 -14.81 28.16
C ASP A 123 -15.36 -14.51 27.45
N ASP A 124 -16.44 -14.32 28.22
CA ASP A 124 -17.77 -13.98 27.68
C ASP A 124 -17.76 -12.65 26.89
N ALA A 125 -17.00 -11.65 27.36
CA ALA A 125 -16.93 -10.34 26.72
C ALA A 125 -16.15 -10.36 25.39
N ILE A 126 -15.14 -11.23 25.27
CA ILE A 126 -14.39 -11.44 24.01
C ILE A 126 -15.34 -12.02 22.97
N VAL A 127 -16.10 -13.06 23.34
CA VAL A 127 -17.05 -13.73 22.44
C VAL A 127 -18.19 -12.80 22.04
N ASP A 128 -18.78 -12.08 22.99
CA ASP A 128 -19.85 -11.11 22.72
C ASP A 128 -19.37 -9.97 21.80
N ALA A 129 -18.17 -9.43 22.04
CA ALA A 129 -17.60 -8.38 21.21
C ALA A 129 -17.30 -8.88 19.78
N ALA A 130 -16.81 -10.13 19.65
CA ALA A 130 -16.47 -10.72 18.36
C ALA A 130 -17.70 -11.01 17.50
N ALA A 131 -18.85 -11.27 18.12
CA ALA A 131 -20.11 -11.58 17.46
C ALA A 131 -20.91 -10.33 17.02
N ASP A 132 -20.57 -9.15 17.53
CA ASP A 132 -21.28 -7.91 17.25
C ASP A 132 -20.60 -7.14 16.09
N PRO A 133 -21.25 -7.01 14.92
CA PRO A 133 -20.70 -6.32 13.76
C PRO A 133 -20.34 -4.86 14.01
N ALA A 134 -20.96 -4.20 14.99
CA ALA A 134 -20.63 -2.82 15.34
C ALA A 134 -19.22 -2.67 15.94
N ASN A 135 -18.63 -3.77 16.43
CA ASN A 135 -17.27 -3.79 16.98
C ASN A 135 -16.24 -4.27 15.95
N TRP A 136 -16.65 -4.63 14.74
CA TRP A 136 -15.73 -5.13 13.72
C TRP A 136 -14.96 -3.99 13.08
N GLY A 137 -13.65 -4.16 12.98
CA GLY A 137 -12.83 -3.33 12.12
C GLY A 137 -13.16 -3.61 10.65
N MET A 138 -12.85 -2.64 9.79
CA MET A 138 -13.14 -2.66 8.35
C MET A 138 -12.80 -4.00 7.66
N ALA A 139 -11.58 -4.52 7.89
CA ALA A 139 -11.13 -5.78 7.30
C ALA A 139 -11.97 -7.00 7.74
N LYS A 140 -12.33 -7.08 9.04
CA LYS A 140 -13.20 -8.15 9.53
C LYS A 140 -14.59 -8.06 8.94
N SER A 141 -15.14 -6.85 8.82
CA SER A 141 -16.44 -6.62 8.19
C SER A 141 -16.47 -7.09 6.73
N MET A 142 -15.42 -6.82 5.95
CA MET A 142 -15.30 -7.27 4.55
C MET A 142 -15.19 -8.80 4.43
N VAL A 143 -14.44 -9.46 5.33
CA VAL A 143 -14.33 -10.93 5.34
C VAL A 143 -15.67 -11.57 5.72
N MET A 144 -16.36 -11.02 6.73
CA MET A 144 -17.60 -11.60 7.25
C MET A 144 -18.84 -11.27 6.38
N SER A 145 -18.79 -10.24 5.53
CA SER A 145 -19.84 -9.93 4.53
C SER A 145 -19.76 -10.82 3.29
N GLY A 146 -18.62 -11.51 3.07
CA GLY A 146 -18.39 -12.35 1.91
C GLY A 146 -17.93 -11.58 0.66
N ASP A 147 -17.47 -10.33 0.82
CA ASP A 147 -16.94 -9.49 -0.26
C ASP A 147 -15.50 -9.87 -0.66
N LEU A 148 -14.91 -10.85 0.02
CA LEU A 148 -13.68 -11.56 -0.35
C LEU A 148 -14.04 -13.01 -0.73
N ASP A 149 -13.91 -13.35 -2.02
CA ASP A 149 -14.19 -14.70 -2.55
C ASP A 149 -13.35 -15.79 -1.84
N ASP A 150 -13.93 -17.00 -1.74
CA ASP A 150 -13.41 -18.26 -1.15
C ASP A 150 -11.97 -18.69 -1.57
N ALA A 151 -11.27 -17.95 -2.42
CA ALA A 151 -9.90 -18.22 -2.84
C ALA A 151 -8.82 -17.77 -1.82
N THR A 152 -9.19 -16.99 -0.81
CA THR A 152 -8.29 -16.56 0.28
C THR A 152 -8.52 -17.28 1.61
N GLN A 153 -9.43 -18.26 1.66
CA GLN A 153 -9.61 -19.12 2.84
C GLN A 153 -8.60 -20.29 2.85
N LEU A 154 -7.51 -20.10 3.61
CA LEU A 154 -6.72 -21.12 4.32
C LEU A 154 -5.99 -22.20 3.49
N ASP A 155 -4.67 -22.04 3.38
CA ASP A 155 -3.74 -23.16 3.19
C ASP A 155 -3.36 -23.87 4.52
N ILE A 156 -4.21 -23.76 5.56
CA ILE A 156 -4.00 -24.46 6.84
C ILE A 156 -5.31 -25.07 7.35
N ALA A 157 -5.73 -26.20 6.77
CA ALA A 157 -6.22 -27.38 7.51
C ALA A 157 -6.74 -28.49 6.55
N ALA A 158 -5.97 -29.58 6.46
CA ALA A 158 -6.30 -30.94 6.05
C ALA A 158 -7.75 -31.26 5.54
N ASP A 159 -7.82 -31.53 4.23
CA ASP A 159 -8.51 -32.67 3.57
C ASP A 159 -9.73 -33.31 4.29
N VAL A 160 -10.97 -32.91 3.96
CA VAL A 160 -12.13 -33.82 3.78
C VAL A 160 -13.17 -33.25 2.80
N ALA A 161 -13.51 -34.06 1.80
CA ALA A 161 -14.55 -33.90 0.79
C ALA A 161 -15.97 -33.48 1.26
N ALA A 162 -16.67 -32.67 0.47
CA ALA A 162 -17.81 -33.09 -0.38
C ALA A 162 -18.55 -31.90 -1.05
N SER A 163 -19.03 -32.14 -2.27
CA SER A 163 -19.85 -31.28 -3.13
C SER A 163 -21.13 -30.73 -2.49
N SER A 164 -21.60 -29.55 -2.94
CA SER A 164 -22.99 -29.33 -3.39
C SER A 164 -23.20 -27.94 -4.03
N GLU A 165 -24.31 -27.84 -4.76
CA GLU A 165 -24.64 -26.86 -5.79
C GLU A 165 -25.01 -25.45 -5.28
N LEU A 166 -24.79 -24.45 -6.15
CA LEU A 166 -25.24 -23.06 -6.07
C LEU A 166 -26.70 -22.89 -5.59
N PRO A 167 -27.00 -21.74 -4.97
CA PRO A 167 -28.20 -20.99 -5.31
C PRO A 167 -27.87 -19.58 -5.83
N GLU A 168 -28.57 -19.17 -6.89
CA GLU A 168 -28.62 -17.78 -7.37
C GLU A 168 -29.17 -16.85 -6.28
N ALA A 169 -28.48 -15.73 -6.04
CA ALA A 169 -28.86 -14.66 -5.11
C ALA A 169 -29.28 -13.38 -5.89
N PRO A 170 -30.06 -12.47 -5.27
CA PRO A 170 -31.06 -11.67 -5.95
C PRO A 170 -30.54 -10.40 -6.66
N LEU A 171 -31.29 -10.03 -7.70
CA LEU A 171 -31.33 -8.68 -8.27
C LEU A 171 -31.99 -7.73 -7.26
N ASP A 172 -31.18 -6.96 -6.53
CA ASP A 172 -31.43 -5.55 -6.15
C ASP A 172 -30.13 -5.03 -5.49
N PRO A 173 -29.56 -3.90 -5.93
CA PRO A 173 -28.40 -3.30 -5.27
C PRO A 173 -28.79 -2.83 -3.86
N PRO A 174 -27.93 -3.03 -2.83
CA PRO A 174 -28.17 -2.44 -1.53
C PRO A 174 -28.15 -0.91 -1.66
N GLU A 175 -29.10 -0.24 -1.01
CA GLU A 175 -29.11 1.21 -0.85
C GLU A 175 -27.79 1.62 -0.16
N TRP A 176 -26.90 2.23 -0.93
CA TRP A 176 -25.66 2.83 -0.46
C TRP A 176 -26.02 4.02 0.45
N GLU A 177 -25.69 3.92 1.74
CA GLU A 177 -25.54 5.08 2.61
C GLU A 177 -24.08 5.55 2.49
N PRO A 178 -23.81 6.84 2.26
CA PRO A 178 -22.46 7.32 2.07
C PRO A 178 -21.69 7.18 3.39
N THR A 179 -20.63 6.39 3.36
CA THR A 179 -19.67 6.23 4.45
C THR A 179 -18.85 7.50 4.62
N GLU A 180 -18.86 8.00 5.86
CA GLU A 180 -17.96 8.98 6.50
C GLU A 180 -17.25 9.94 5.55
N SER A 181 -17.90 11.09 5.36
CA SER A 181 -17.24 12.36 5.02
C SER A 181 -15.97 12.54 5.85
N LEU A 182 -14.91 13.03 5.19
CA LEU A 182 -13.73 13.62 5.82
C LEU A 182 -14.11 14.32 7.13
N ASP A 183 -13.43 13.95 8.22
CA ASP A 183 -13.65 14.53 9.54
C ASP A 183 -13.42 16.04 9.48
N PRO A 184 -14.47 16.88 9.62
CA PRO A 184 -14.35 18.34 9.55
C PRO A 184 -13.51 18.91 10.71
N ASP A 185 -13.16 18.09 11.71
CA ASP A 185 -12.29 18.46 12.83
C ASP A 185 -10.78 18.26 12.55
N LYS A 186 -10.37 17.70 11.40
CA LYS A 186 -9.00 17.91 10.88
C LYS A 186 -8.89 19.30 10.24
N GLY A 187 -9.14 20.33 11.06
CA GLY A 187 -8.86 21.71 10.69
C GLY A 187 -7.38 21.92 10.39
N LEU A 188 -7.10 23.01 9.69
CA LEU A 188 -5.76 23.50 9.40
C LEU A 188 -4.87 23.43 10.66
N PRO A 189 -3.54 23.18 10.54
CA PRO A 189 -2.60 23.27 11.64
C PRO A 189 -2.88 24.53 12.49
N SER A 190 -2.82 24.44 13.82
CA SER A 190 -3.27 25.56 14.69
C SER A 190 -2.60 26.90 14.37
N ALA A 191 -1.35 26.87 13.89
CA ALA A 191 -0.60 28.06 13.49
C ALA A 191 -1.12 28.71 12.19
N GLU A 192 -1.81 27.97 11.34
CA GLU A 192 -2.39 28.41 10.09
C GLU A 192 -3.82 28.93 10.28
N VAL A 193 -4.60 28.32 11.19
CA VAL A 193 -5.88 28.88 11.67
C VAL A 193 -5.66 30.26 12.29
N ASP A 194 -4.66 30.40 13.16
CA ASP A 194 -4.33 31.68 13.80
C ASP A 194 -3.97 32.77 12.77
N ARG A 195 -3.31 32.40 11.66
CA ARG A 195 -2.94 33.32 10.58
C ARG A 195 -4.13 33.71 9.70
N LEU A 196 -4.97 32.74 9.34
CA LEU A 196 -6.22 33.00 8.63
C LEU A 196 -7.11 33.94 9.44
N GLU A 197 -7.21 33.73 10.76
CA GLU A 197 -7.90 34.67 11.64
C GLU A 197 -7.26 36.07 11.62
N GLU A 198 -5.93 36.19 11.62
CA GLU A 198 -5.24 37.49 11.54
C GLU A 198 -5.52 38.21 10.19
N ILE A 199 -5.50 37.47 9.09
CA ILE A 199 -5.79 38.00 7.75
C ILE A 199 -7.25 38.44 7.66
N ILE A 200 -8.19 37.59 8.07
CA ILE A 200 -9.63 37.90 8.11
C ILE A 200 -9.89 39.15 8.94
N ASN A 201 -9.25 39.27 10.12
CA ASN A 201 -9.36 40.45 10.99
C ASN A 201 -8.72 41.72 10.41
N SER A 202 -7.95 41.61 9.33
CA SER A 202 -7.25 42.73 8.70
C SER A 202 -7.87 43.18 7.37
N LEU A 203 -8.88 42.47 6.85
CA LEU A 203 -9.51 42.72 5.54
C LEU A 203 -10.02 44.15 5.37
N SER A 204 -10.20 44.56 4.11
CA SER A 204 -10.80 45.85 3.78
C SER A 204 -12.21 45.97 4.38
N PRO A 205 -12.68 47.19 4.71
CA PRO A 205 -14.04 47.39 5.21
C PRO A 205 -15.13 46.89 4.26
N GLU A 206 -14.84 46.89 2.96
CA GLU A 206 -15.71 46.34 1.92
C GLU A 206 -15.81 44.81 2.05
N SER A 207 -14.67 44.11 2.16
CA SER A 207 -14.62 42.64 2.30
C SER A 207 -15.14 42.14 3.65
N ASP A 208 -14.85 42.85 4.74
CA ASP A 208 -15.39 42.56 6.08
C ASP A 208 -16.93 42.66 6.11
N ALA A 209 -17.50 43.62 5.38
CA ALA A 209 -18.96 43.75 5.26
C ALA A 209 -19.60 42.61 4.48
N VAL A 210 -18.92 42.07 3.46
CA VAL A 210 -19.37 40.89 2.70
C VAL A 210 -19.34 39.66 3.60
N LEU A 211 -18.24 39.40 4.32
CA LEU A 211 -18.14 38.27 5.25
C LEU A 211 -19.15 38.35 6.40
N ALA A 212 -19.38 39.55 6.95
CA ALA A 212 -20.41 39.75 7.99
C ALA A 212 -21.83 39.48 7.47
N SER A 213 -22.09 39.78 6.18
CA SER A 213 -23.39 39.50 5.55
C SER A 213 -23.58 38.01 5.31
N LEU A 214 -22.52 37.30 4.91
CA LEU A 214 -22.50 35.84 4.77
C LEU A 214 -22.71 35.15 6.12
N ALA A 215 -21.95 35.54 7.15
CA ALA A 215 -22.09 34.99 8.50
C ALA A 215 -23.50 35.20 9.06
N ALA A 216 -24.10 36.37 8.86
CA ALA A 216 -25.49 36.63 9.27
C ALA A 216 -26.52 35.81 8.49
N ALA A 217 -26.20 35.39 7.25
CA ALA A 217 -27.07 34.57 6.41
C ALA A 217 -26.99 33.07 6.75
N THR A 218 -25.90 32.64 7.40
CA THR A 218 -25.63 31.24 7.76
C THR A 218 -25.75 30.95 9.27
N ASP A 219 -25.90 31.97 10.12
CA ASP A 219 -25.98 31.88 11.60
C ASP A 219 -27.06 30.90 12.14
N ASP A 220 -28.12 30.66 11.37
CA ASP A 220 -29.23 29.76 11.75
C ASP A 220 -29.19 28.37 11.07
N VAL A 221 -28.15 28.06 10.27
CA VAL A 221 -28.05 26.81 9.49
C VAL A 221 -27.16 25.80 10.21
N GLN A 222 -27.69 24.61 10.50
CA GLN A 222 -26.90 23.46 10.98
C GLN A 222 -26.50 22.57 9.81
N GLY A 223 -25.19 22.36 9.64
CA GLY A 223 -24.61 21.56 8.57
C GLY A 223 -23.89 22.39 7.51
N ASP A 224 -23.34 21.72 6.50
CA ASP A 224 -22.63 22.36 5.39
C ASP A 224 -23.59 23.19 4.55
N VAL A 225 -23.15 24.39 4.13
CA VAL A 225 -23.98 25.34 3.40
C VAL A 225 -23.40 25.58 2.02
N ASP A 226 -24.15 25.17 1.00
CA ASP A 226 -23.88 25.50 -0.40
C ASP A 226 -23.51 26.99 -0.54
N PRO A 227 -22.31 27.30 -1.09
CA PRO A 227 -21.80 28.66 -1.21
C PRO A 227 -22.72 29.57 -2.01
N ASP A 228 -23.34 29.08 -3.08
CA ASP A 228 -24.23 29.87 -3.95
C ASP A 228 -25.53 30.21 -3.22
N VAL A 229 -26.04 29.27 -2.42
CA VAL A 229 -27.22 29.51 -1.56
C VAL A 229 -26.89 30.50 -0.45
N ALA A 230 -25.69 30.45 0.12
CA ALA A 230 -25.23 31.41 1.13
C ALA A 230 -25.10 32.82 0.53
N LEU A 231 -24.53 32.95 -0.66
CA LEU A 231 -24.39 34.22 -1.39
C LEU A 231 -25.76 34.82 -1.73
N GLU A 232 -26.69 34.01 -2.25
CA GLU A 232 -28.05 34.46 -2.57
C GLU A 232 -28.78 34.95 -1.31
N ARG A 233 -28.67 34.23 -0.19
CA ARG A 233 -29.29 34.63 1.10
C ARG A 233 -28.66 35.89 1.69
N ALA A 234 -27.35 36.04 1.55
CA ALA A 234 -26.62 37.23 1.99
C ALA A 234 -26.88 38.44 1.08
N GLY A 235 -27.44 38.23 -0.12
CA GLY A 235 -27.63 39.28 -1.12
C GLY A 235 -26.29 39.81 -1.66
N VAL A 236 -25.26 38.96 -1.64
CA VAL A 236 -23.90 39.25 -2.09
C VAL A 236 -23.79 38.75 -3.53
N ALA A 237 -23.32 39.61 -4.44
CA ALA A 237 -23.04 39.18 -5.80
C ALA A 237 -21.79 38.28 -5.83
N PRO A 238 -21.72 37.25 -6.69
CA PRO A 238 -20.54 36.40 -6.82
C PRO A 238 -19.24 37.20 -7.04
N GLU A 239 -19.30 38.29 -7.81
CA GLU A 239 -18.13 39.16 -8.04
C GLU A 239 -17.67 39.92 -6.79
N GLU A 240 -18.57 40.17 -5.83
CA GLU A 240 -18.23 40.79 -4.55
C GLU A 240 -17.55 39.77 -3.62
N TYR A 241 -17.96 38.50 -3.67
CA TYR A 241 -17.31 37.41 -2.95
C TYR A 241 -15.96 37.03 -3.55
N ASP A 242 -15.87 36.93 -4.87
CA ASP A 242 -14.60 36.70 -5.59
C ASP A 242 -13.56 37.76 -5.23
N ALA A 243 -13.97 39.03 -5.06
CA ALA A 243 -13.09 40.10 -4.61
C ALA A 243 -12.60 39.94 -3.16
N VAL A 244 -13.42 39.34 -2.28
CA VAL A 244 -13.00 38.98 -0.91
C VAL A 244 -11.96 37.87 -0.96
N VAL A 245 -12.21 36.82 -1.75
CA VAL A 245 -11.28 35.70 -1.92
C VAL A 245 -9.96 36.20 -2.51
N GLU A 246 -9.99 37.03 -3.55
CA GLU A 246 -8.79 37.62 -4.16
C GLU A 246 -8.00 38.49 -3.17
N GLU A 247 -8.68 39.25 -2.29
CA GLU A 247 -8.02 40.02 -1.24
C GLU A 247 -7.37 39.12 -0.17
N ILE A 248 -8.07 38.07 0.26
CA ILE A 248 -7.54 37.07 1.21
C ILE A 248 -6.30 36.40 0.61
N VAL A 249 -6.41 35.88 -0.62
CA VAL A 249 -5.30 35.23 -1.34
C VAL A 249 -4.11 36.18 -1.52
N THR A 250 -4.35 37.43 -1.97
CA THR A 250 -3.28 38.43 -2.13
C THR A 250 -2.54 38.71 -0.82
N ARG A 251 -3.26 38.77 0.31
CA ARG A 251 -2.64 39.00 1.62
C ARG A 251 -1.92 37.77 2.16
N MET A 252 -2.46 36.59 1.89
CA MET A 252 -1.80 35.32 2.18
C MET A 252 -0.46 35.21 1.44
N ASP A 253 -0.43 35.62 0.16
CA ASP A 253 0.78 35.71 -0.66
C ASP A 253 1.79 36.75 -0.12
N GLU A 254 1.30 37.92 0.33
CA GLU A 254 2.14 38.97 0.93
C GLU A 254 2.76 38.55 2.27
N GLU A 255 2.09 37.68 3.02
CA GLU A 255 2.52 37.16 4.33
C GLU A 255 3.28 35.83 4.26
N GLY A 256 3.36 35.21 3.07
CA GLY A 256 4.09 33.95 2.84
C GLY A 256 3.42 32.74 3.47
N SER A 257 2.09 32.70 3.50
CA SER A 257 1.29 31.60 4.06
C SER A 257 0.72 30.73 2.93
N GLU A 258 1.42 29.64 2.61
CA GLU A 258 1.00 28.58 1.67
C GLU A 258 -0.02 27.68 2.36
N LEU A 259 -1.31 27.99 2.24
CA LEU A 259 -2.37 27.22 2.89
C LEU A 259 -3.19 26.36 1.89
N ILE A 260 -3.04 26.63 0.59
CA ILE A 260 -3.41 25.73 -0.52
C ILE A 260 -2.37 26.00 -1.63
N PRO A 261 -1.41 25.11 -1.89
CA PRO A 261 -0.47 25.31 -2.99
C PRO A 261 -1.24 25.40 -4.31
N SER A 262 -0.96 26.45 -5.10
CA SER A 262 -1.49 26.51 -6.46
C SER A 262 -0.88 25.36 -7.28
N PRO A 263 -1.59 24.82 -8.28
CA PRO A 263 -1.05 23.74 -9.12
C PRO A 263 0.32 24.10 -9.66
N GLY A 264 1.32 23.27 -9.34
CA GLY A 264 2.69 23.46 -9.78
C GLY A 264 3.46 24.58 -9.10
N ASP A 265 2.96 25.17 -8.01
CA ASP A 265 3.60 26.29 -7.29
C ASP A 265 4.78 25.84 -6.41
N THR A 266 5.65 25.05 -7.02
CA THR A 266 6.87 24.52 -6.43
C THR A 266 8.00 24.59 -7.45
N ALA A 267 9.24 24.68 -6.94
CA ALA A 267 10.44 24.57 -7.76
C ALA A 267 10.87 23.11 -7.98
N ASP A 268 10.09 22.14 -7.50
CA ASP A 268 10.35 20.72 -7.60
C ASP A 268 10.14 20.23 -9.05
N SER A 269 11.14 19.56 -9.62
CA SER A 269 11.08 18.96 -10.95
C SER A 269 10.14 17.77 -11.05
N ALA A 270 9.72 17.19 -9.92
CA ALA A 270 8.73 16.13 -9.86
C ALA A 270 7.28 16.62 -10.05
N VAL A 271 7.07 17.94 -10.16
CA VAL A 271 5.75 18.56 -10.36
C VAL A 271 5.76 19.37 -11.65
N LEU A 272 4.62 19.45 -12.33
CA LEU A 272 4.44 20.36 -13.46
C LEU A 272 4.69 21.81 -13.02
N ASP A 273 5.25 22.64 -13.91
CA ASP A 273 5.35 24.07 -13.63
C ASP A 273 3.97 24.72 -13.65
N PRO A 274 3.76 25.87 -12.98
CA PRO A 274 2.43 26.41 -12.76
C PRO A 274 1.62 26.69 -14.02
N ASP A 275 2.26 27.15 -15.09
CA ASP A 275 1.57 27.46 -16.36
C ASP A 275 1.13 26.18 -17.05
N THR A 276 2.01 25.19 -17.08
CA THR A 276 1.78 23.86 -17.64
C THR A 276 0.71 23.07 -16.85
N ALA A 277 0.73 23.16 -15.52
CA ALA A 277 -0.25 22.53 -14.62
C ALA A 277 -1.66 23.13 -14.81
N ARG A 278 -1.77 24.46 -14.87
CA ARG A 278 -3.05 25.13 -15.13
C ARG A 278 -3.64 24.79 -16.49
N GLU A 279 -2.81 24.72 -17.53
CA GLU A 279 -3.27 24.30 -18.85
C GLU A 279 -3.77 22.85 -18.85
N PHE A 280 -3.04 21.94 -18.19
CA PHE A 280 -3.44 20.54 -18.05
C PHE A 280 -4.82 20.41 -17.36
N LEU A 281 -4.97 21.02 -16.17
CA LEU A 281 -6.21 20.98 -15.41
C LEU A 281 -7.37 21.65 -16.16
N GLU A 282 -7.10 22.69 -16.97
CA GLU A 282 -8.13 23.29 -17.81
C GLU A 282 -8.63 22.33 -18.89
N LEU A 283 -7.74 21.62 -19.57
CA LEU A 283 -8.13 20.63 -20.57
C LEU A 283 -8.91 19.48 -19.93
N GLU A 284 -8.47 19.02 -18.75
CA GLU A 284 -9.12 17.91 -18.06
C GLU A 284 -10.50 18.31 -17.56
N GLY A 285 -10.61 19.48 -16.93
CA GLY A 285 -11.89 19.98 -16.45
C GLY A 285 -12.91 20.22 -17.57
N GLN A 286 -12.48 20.54 -18.79
CA GLN A 286 -13.39 20.60 -19.96
C GLN A 286 -13.90 19.21 -20.36
N LEU A 287 -13.06 18.19 -20.28
CA LEU A 287 -13.47 16.80 -20.53
C LEU A 287 -14.42 16.30 -19.44
N LEU A 288 -14.11 16.57 -18.16
CA LEU A 288 -14.96 16.20 -17.03
C LEU A 288 -16.31 16.92 -17.08
N LEU A 289 -16.34 18.21 -17.41
CA LEU A 289 -17.59 18.94 -17.64
C LEU A 289 -18.43 18.28 -18.75
N TYR A 290 -17.79 17.83 -19.83
CA TYR A 290 -18.49 17.11 -20.90
C TYR A 290 -19.03 15.76 -20.43
N ALA A 291 -18.26 15.01 -19.64
CA ALA A 291 -18.73 13.77 -19.02
C ALA A 291 -19.92 14.05 -18.08
N ASN A 292 -19.89 15.12 -17.30
CA ASN A 292 -21.00 15.53 -16.43
C ASN A 292 -22.28 15.81 -17.23
N ASP A 293 -22.20 16.58 -18.33
CA ASP A 293 -23.37 16.84 -19.19
C ASP A 293 -23.90 15.56 -19.85
N ARG A 294 -23.00 14.64 -20.23
CA ARG A 294 -23.37 13.36 -20.86
C ARG A 294 -24.11 12.42 -19.90
N PHE A 295 -23.66 12.34 -18.66
CA PHE A 295 -24.14 11.33 -17.69
C PHE A 295 -25.04 11.90 -16.59
N ASP A 296 -25.19 13.23 -16.50
CA ASP A 296 -26.03 13.93 -15.50
C ASP A 296 -25.62 13.56 -14.06
N VAL A 297 -24.31 13.56 -13.78
CA VAL A 297 -23.74 13.09 -12.50
C VAL A 297 -24.00 14.09 -11.39
N VAL A 298 -23.53 15.32 -11.56
CA VAL A 298 -23.70 16.43 -10.62
C VAL A 298 -24.58 17.51 -11.25
N PRO A 299 -25.80 17.74 -10.71
CA PRO A 299 -26.75 18.65 -11.31
C PRO A 299 -26.33 20.10 -11.10
N GLY A 300 -26.68 20.97 -12.06
CA GLY A 300 -26.50 22.42 -11.93
C GLY A 300 -25.13 22.94 -12.37
N ILE A 301 -24.27 22.09 -12.93
CA ILE A 301 -22.99 22.49 -13.52
C ILE A 301 -23.10 22.44 -15.04
N ASP A 302 -23.31 23.61 -15.65
CA ASP A 302 -23.56 23.78 -17.07
C ASP A 302 -22.54 24.72 -17.76
N SER A 303 -21.49 25.12 -17.04
CA SER A 303 -20.38 25.89 -17.60
C SER A 303 -19.05 25.58 -16.91
N TYR A 304 -17.96 25.77 -17.63
CA TYR A 304 -16.61 25.58 -17.07
C TYR A 304 -16.29 26.56 -15.95
N GLU A 305 -16.87 27.76 -15.98
CA GLU A 305 -16.75 28.73 -14.89
C GLU A 305 -17.40 28.24 -13.60
N ALA A 306 -18.51 27.49 -13.69
CA ALA A 306 -19.09 26.83 -12.52
C ALA A 306 -18.24 25.63 -12.09
N PHE A 307 -17.81 24.81 -13.06
CA PHE A 307 -16.99 23.63 -12.82
C PHE A 307 -15.69 23.94 -12.06
N LYS A 308 -14.95 24.98 -12.46
CA LYS A 308 -13.66 25.33 -11.82
C LYS A 308 -13.78 25.80 -10.36
N ARG A 309 -15.00 26.05 -9.86
CA ARG A 309 -15.26 26.43 -8.47
C ARG A 309 -15.52 25.24 -7.56
N LEU A 310 -15.72 24.05 -8.15
CA LEU A 310 -15.97 22.82 -7.41
C LEU A 310 -14.73 22.41 -6.64
N SER A 311 -14.95 21.86 -5.45
CA SER A 311 -13.94 21.15 -4.68
C SER A 311 -13.62 19.78 -5.30
N THR A 312 -12.50 19.19 -4.90
CA THR A 312 -12.11 17.84 -5.35
C THR A 312 -13.21 16.82 -5.06
N ASP A 313 -13.82 16.87 -3.88
CA ASP A 313 -14.91 15.95 -3.48
C ASP A 313 -16.15 16.08 -4.37
N GLU A 314 -16.43 17.27 -4.91
CA GLU A 314 -17.54 17.50 -5.84
C GLU A 314 -17.21 17.05 -7.27
N ILE A 315 -15.92 17.05 -7.64
CA ILE A 315 -15.44 16.58 -8.95
C ILE A 315 -15.30 15.05 -8.97
N GLN A 316 -14.96 14.44 -7.84
CA GLN A 316 -14.69 13.00 -7.70
C GLN A 316 -15.78 12.10 -8.31
N PRO A 317 -17.09 12.34 -8.12
CA PRO A 317 -18.12 11.50 -8.73
C PRO A 317 -18.10 11.54 -10.27
N ILE A 318 -17.80 12.71 -10.85
CA ILE A 318 -17.71 12.89 -12.31
C ILE A 318 -16.49 12.13 -12.84
N HIS A 319 -15.37 12.23 -12.12
CA HIS A 319 -14.14 11.52 -12.42
C HIS A 319 -14.33 10.00 -12.40
N ASP A 320 -14.90 9.46 -11.33
CA ASP A 320 -15.15 8.03 -11.18
C ASP A 320 -16.15 7.51 -12.22
N THR A 321 -17.20 8.30 -12.51
CA THR A 321 -18.13 7.97 -13.59
C THR A 321 -17.38 7.82 -14.92
N LEU A 322 -16.51 8.79 -15.27
CA LEU A 322 -15.78 8.78 -16.54
C LEU A 322 -14.81 7.59 -16.65
N TYR A 323 -13.96 7.38 -15.65
CA TYR A 323 -12.81 6.47 -15.76
C TYR A 323 -13.06 5.06 -15.23
N ARG A 324 -14.09 4.84 -14.39
CA ARG A 324 -14.37 3.52 -13.78
C ARG A 324 -15.69 2.91 -14.20
N GLU A 325 -16.75 3.72 -14.23
CA GLU A 325 -18.10 3.21 -14.47
C GLU A 325 -18.42 3.14 -15.96
N GLU A 326 -17.99 4.15 -16.71
CA GLU A 326 -18.30 4.33 -18.12
C GLU A 326 -17.10 4.13 -19.04
N ASN A 327 -17.36 4.13 -20.34
CA ASN A 327 -16.32 3.94 -21.36
C ASN A 327 -15.61 5.27 -21.67
N ALA A 328 -14.56 5.60 -20.90
CA ALA A 328 -13.76 6.82 -21.08
C ALA A 328 -13.28 7.03 -22.52
N VAL A 329 -12.85 5.96 -23.20
CA VAL A 329 -12.38 6.02 -24.61
C VAL A 329 -13.46 6.59 -25.53
N GLU A 330 -14.70 6.13 -25.40
CA GLU A 330 -15.81 6.62 -26.21
C GLU A 330 -16.11 8.10 -25.93
N VAL A 331 -16.05 8.51 -24.66
CA VAL A 331 -16.29 9.89 -24.24
C VAL A 331 -15.20 10.82 -24.78
N ILE A 332 -13.93 10.43 -24.68
CA ILE A 332 -12.78 11.19 -25.18
C ILE A 332 -12.84 11.34 -26.71
N GLU A 333 -13.08 10.26 -27.45
CA GLU A 333 -13.21 10.30 -28.91
C GLU A 333 -14.35 11.23 -29.36
N GLU A 334 -15.47 11.18 -28.63
CA GLU A 334 -16.61 12.03 -28.90
C GLU A 334 -16.36 13.50 -28.56
N PHE A 335 -15.74 13.79 -27.42
CA PHE A 335 -15.32 15.13 -27.04
C PHE A 335 -14.40 15.73 -28.11
N GLY A 336 -13.40 14.98 -28.58
CA GLY A 336 -12.49 15.41 -29.63
C GLY A 336 -13.20 15.71 -30.97
N ARG A 337 -14.20 14.89 -31.32
CA ARG A 337 -15.01 15.07 -32.53
C ARG A 337 -15.95 16.28 -32.46
N GLU A 338 -16.59 16.50 -31.32
CA GLU A 338 -17.58 17.56 -31.13
C GLU A 338 -16.93 18.91 -30.84
N ASN A 339 -15.80 18.87 -30.13
CA ASN A 339 -15.05 20.02 -29.65
C ASN A 339 -15.98 21.09 -29.03
N PRO A 340 -16.77 20.73 -28.00
CA PRO A 340 -17.78 21.63 -27.42
C PRO A 340 -17.14 22.90 -26.82
N ALA A 341 -15.92 22.78 -26.30
CA ALA A 341 -15.14 23.89 -25.73
C ALA A 341 -14.42 24.76 -26.77
N GLY A 342 -14.46 24.39 -28.07
CA GLY A 342 -13.80 25.16 -29.13
C GLY A 342 -12.28 25.19 -29.02
N LEU A 343 -11.67 24.13 -28.48
CA LEU A 343 -10.25 23.96 -28.25
C LEU A 343 -9.43 24.04 -29.54
N SER A 344 -8.16 24.41 -29.38
CA SER A 344 -7.20 24.46 -30.48
C SER A 344 -6.84 23.05 -30.96
N PRO A 345 -6.31 22.89 -32.19
CA PRO A 345 -5.85 21.59 -32.67
C PRO A 345 -4.77 20.94 -31.79
N ALA A 346 -3.90 21.73 -31.16
CA ALA A 346 -2.86 21.22 -30.27
C ALA A 346 -3.44 20.70 -28.94
N HIS A 347 -4.46 21.39 -28.42
CA HIS A 347 -5.22 20.96 -27.24
C HIS A 347 -6.03 19.70 -27.52
N LEU A 348 -6.66 19.60 -28.69
CA LEU A 348 -7.34 18.37 -29.10
C LEU A 348 -6.36 17.21 -29.26
N GLU A 349 -5.18 17.43 -29.82
CA GLU A 349 -4.13 16.39 -29.91
C GLU A 349 -3.67 15.93 -28.51
N THR A 350 -3.66 16.83 -27.54
CA THR A 350 -3.38 16.49 -26.14
C THR A 350 -4.48 15.59 -25.56
N ILE A 351 -5.75 15.96 -25.73
CA ILE A 351 -6.88 15.17 -25.24
C ILE A 351 -6.98 13.83 -25.97
N ASP A 352 -6.74 13.79 -27.28
CA ASP A 352 -6.67 12.54 -28.05
C ASP A 352 -5.56 11.61 -27.52
N SER A 353 -4.47 12.16 -26.98
CA SER A 353 -3.41 11.34 -26.39
C SER A 353 -3.89 10.59 -25.14
N TRP A 354 -4.87 11.12 -24.41
CA TRP A 354 -5.49 10.50 -23.24
C TRP A 354 -6.28 9.24 -23.54
N LEU A 355 -6.48 8.88 -24.81
CA LEU A 355 -6.95 7.54 -25.20
C LEU A 355 -5.99 6.42 -24.76
N ASN A 356 -4.74 6.76 -24.39
CA ASN A 356 -3.75 5.84 -23.85
C ASN A 356 -3.62 5.95 -22.33
N TYR A 357 -4.65 6.44 -21.63
CA TYR A 357 -4.65 6.50 -20.17
C TYR A 357 -4.50 5.10 -19.56
N GLU A 358 -3.92 5.05 -18.36
CA GLU A 358 -3.94 3.87 -17.50
C GLU A 358 -4.69 4.25 -16.22
N ALA A 359 -5.56 3.39 -15.72
CA ALA A 359 -6.32 3.66 -14.50
C ALA A 359 -6.46 2.40 -13.65
N GLY A 360 -6.49 2.57 -12.34
CA GLY A 360 -6.62 1.45 -11.42
C GLY A 360 -6.01 1.71 -10.06
N GLN A 361 -5.61 0.63 -9.42
CA GLN A 361 -4.85 0.65 -8.18
C GLN A 361 -3.36 0.53 -8.50
N PHE A 362 -2.55 1.35 -7.84
CA PHE A 362 -1.11 1.34 -7.98
C PHE A 362 -0.44 1.32 -6.61
N PHE A 363 0.86 1.06 -6.60
CA PHE A 363 1.72 1.28 -5.45
C PHE A 363 2.73 2.37 -5.76
N ILE A 364 2.88 3.35 -4.88
CA ILE A 364 4.03 4.25 -4.90
C ILE A 364 5.20 3.51 -4.26
N VAL A 365 6.29 3.30 -5.02
CA VAL A 365 7.41 2.42 -4.60
C VAL A 365 8.77 3.09 -4.57
N GLU A 366 8.95 4.23 -5.25
CA GLU A 366 10.22 4.98 -5.27
C GLU A 366 9.97 6.45 -5.61
N HIS A 367 10.71 7.38 -4.99
CA HIS A 367 10.78 8.77 -5.42
C HIS A 367 12.06 9.02 -6.23
N LEU A 368 11.93 9.66 -7.39
CA LEU A 368 13.03 10.04 -8.27
C LEU A 368 13.27 11.55 -8.18
N ASP A 369 14.42 12.02 -8.68
CA ASP A 369 14.75 13.46 -8.72
C ASP A 369 13.73 14.29 -9.53
N ASP A 370 13.05 13.68 -10.52
CA ASP A 370 12.12 14.33 -11.46
C ASP A 370 10.76 13.62 -11.57
N GLY A 371 10.35 12.87 -10.55
CA GLY A 371 9.04 12.21 -10.52
C GLY A 371 8.90 11.17 -9.41
N THR A 372 7.82 10.42 -9.41
CA THR A 372 7.55 9.33 -8.47
C THR A 372 7.13 8.08 -9.23
N VAL A 373 7.57 6.91 -8.76
CA VAL A 373 7.32 5.64 -9.44
C VAL A 373 6.05 4.99 -8.91
N PHE A 374 5.08 4.83 -9.81
CA PHE A 374 3.84 4.11 -9.59
C PHE A 374 3.98 2.71 -10.20
N LEU A 375 3.71 1.67 -9.43
CA LEU A 375 3.76 0.27 -9.82
C LEU A 375 2.33 -0.26 -9.96
N ASP A 376 1.99 -0.74 -11.15
CA ASP A 376 0.81 -1.59 -11.35
C ASP A 376 1.14 -3.00 -10.83
N PRO A 377 0.40 -3.53 -9.84
CA PRO A 377 0.66 -4.86 -9.29
C PRO A 377 0.08 -6.01 -10.13
N ASP A 378 -0.97 -5.77 -10.92
CA ASP A 378 -1.65 -6.79 -11.71
C ASP A 378 -0.85 -7.11 -12.99
N GLU A 379 -0.32 -6.07 -13.62
CA GLU A 379 0.66 -6.18 -14.70
C GLU A 379 1.95 -5.47 -14.26
N PRO A 380 2.94 -6.17 -13.66
CA PRO A 380 4.09 -5.57 -12.96
C PRO A 380 4.86 -4.62 -13.88
N ARG A 381 4.46 -3.34 -13.82
CA ARG A 381 4.97 -2.27 -14.68
C ARG A 381 5.06 -0.98 -13.88
N ALA A 382 6.21 -0.33 -14.03
CA ALA A 382 6.56 0.87 -13.30
C ALA A 382 6.41 2.10 -14.21
N TYR A 383 5.78 3.15 -13.70
CA TYR A 383 5.51 4.40 -14.40
C TYR A 383 6.16 5.54 -13.63
N LYS A 384 6.97 6.36 -14.30
CA LYS A 384 7.48 7.61 -13.73
C LYS A 384 6.42 8.68 -13.91
N VAL A 385 5.83 9.08 -12.79
CA VAL A 385 4.69 10.00 -12.72
C VAL A 385 5.15 11.37 -12.22
N THR A 386 4.66 12.41 -12.88
CA THR A 386 4.84 13.81 -12.49
C THR A 386 3.56 14.31 -11.82
N GLY A 387 3.67 14.88 -10.62
CA GLY A 387 2.54 15.46 -9.90
C GLY A 387 2.04 16.75 -10.56
N VAL A 388 0.78 17.09 -10.30
CA VAL A 388 0.16 18.33 -10.81
C VAL A 388 0.03 19.41 -9.73
N TYR A 389 -0.32 19.04 -8.49
CA TYR A 389 -0.44 19.97 -7.36
C TYR A 389 0.88 20.05 -6.59
N ASP A 390 1.28 18.93 -6.01
CA ASP A 390 2.44 18.81 -5.14
C ASP A 390 3.31 17.62 -5.51
N SER A 391 4.50 17.60 -4.91
CA SER A 391 5.41 16.46 -4.98
C SER A 391 4.94 15.38 -4.01
N TYR A 392 4.77 14.15 -4.50
CA TYR A 392 4.44 13.02 -3.62
C TYR A 392 5.47 12.82 -2.51
N ALA A 393 6.76 13.10 -2.77
CA ALA A 393 7.83 12.99 -1.79
C ALA A 393 7.71 14.00 -0.63
N ALA A 394 6.96 15.10 -0.81
CA ALA A 394 6.71 16.08 0.24
C ALA A 394 5.66 15.59 1.25
N VAL A 395 4.71 14.77 0.79
CA VAL A 395 3.58 14.26 1.59
C VAL A 395 3.87 12.85 2.12
N LEU A 396 4.50 12.01 1.29
CA LEU A 396 4.91 10.65 1.61
C LEU A 396 6.43 10.58 1.69
N PRO A 397 7.02 10.40 2.88
CA PRO A 397 8.45 10.20 3.01
C PRO A 397 8.86 8.81 2.50
N GLU A 398 10.12 8.66 2.08
CA GLU A 398 10.64 7.41 1.50
C GLU A 398 10.48 6.20 2.45
N GLU A 399 10.52 6.42 3.76
CA GLU A 399 10.30 5.39 4.77
C GLU A 399 8.85 4.89 4.87
N ALA A 400 7.89 5.60 4.28
CA ALA A 400 6.49 5.17 4.22
C ALA A 400 6.21 4.24 3.03
N LEU A 401 7.12 4.15 2.06
CA LEU A 401 6.95 3.33 0.88
C LEU A 401 7.21 1.83 1.18
N PRO A 402 6.53 0.91 0.48
CA PRO A 402 5.51 1.14 -0.56
C PRO A 402 4.12 1.53 -0.02
N VAL A 403 3.43 2.45 -0.71
CA VAL A 403 2.08 2.93 -0.34
C VAL A 403 1.08 2.60 -1.44
N ALA A 404 -0.06 2.02 -1.06
CA ALA A 404 -1.18 1.79 -1.98
C ALA A 404 -1.90 3.09 -2.30
N VAL A 405 -2.17 3.30 -3.58
CA VAL A 405 -2.98 4.41 -4.08
C VAL A 405 -4.09 3.88 -4.95
N THR A 406 -5.30 4.34 -4.67
CA THR A 406 -6.51 4.00 -5.41
C THR A 406 -6.95 5.22 -6.20
N SER A 407 -7.85 5.01 -7.16
CA SER A 407 -8.44 6.12 -7.95
C SER A 407 -7.43 6.84 -8.83
N VAL A 408 -6.31 6.17 -9.11
CA VAL A 408 -5.26 6.73 -9.94
C VAL A 408 -5.69 6.68 -11.40
N VAL A 409 -5.53 7.82 -12.07
CA VAL A 409 -5.58 7.92 -13.53
C VAL A 409 -4.28 8.55 -14.01
N LEU A 410 -3.54 7.80 -14.82
CA LEU A 410 -2.29 8.22 -15.44
C LEU A 410 -2.58 8.72 -16.85
N LEU A 411 -2.28 9.98 -17.11
CA LEU A 411 -2.54 10.65 -18.38
C LEU A 411 -1.24 11.04 -19.08
N PRO A 412 -1.11 10.82 -20.40
CA PRO A 412 -0.01 11.39 -21.17
C PRO A 412 -0.15 12.90 -21.30
N TYR A 413 0.92 13.63 -20.99
CA TYR A 413 0.96 15.08 -21.16
C TYR A 413 2.39 15.58 -21.39
N ASP A 414 2.62 16.29 -22.50
CA ASP A 414 3.92 16.88 -22.86
C ASP A 414 5.13 15.92 -22.69
N GLY A 415 4.97 14.68 -23.16
CA GLY A 415 6.01 13.64 -23.09
C GLY A 415 6.29 13.12 -21.67
N ARG A 416 5.37 13.34 -20.73
CA ARG A 416 5.39 12.85 -19.35
C ARG A 416 4.11 12.06 -19.06
N ILE A 417 4.10 11.36 -17.94
CA ILE A 417 2.91 10.74 -17.35
C ILE A 417 2.51 11.59 -16.15
N VAL A 418 1.27 12.04 -16.10
CA VAL A 418 0.76 12.99 -15.10
C VAL A 418 -0.49 12.41 -14.43
N THR A 419 -0.64 12.63 -13.12
CA THR A 419 -1.90 12.39 -12.42
C THR A 419 -2.77 13.65 -12.40
N ASN A 420 -4.06 13.47 -12.19
CA ASN A 420 -4.99 14.57 -11.98
C ASN A 420 -5.16 14.99 -10.51
N GLY A 421 -4.43 14.35 -9.58
CA GLY A 421 -4.50 14.68 -8.15
C GLY A 421 -5.77 14.20 -7.46
N MET A 422 -6.49 13.25 -8.04
CA MET A 422 -7.71 12.63 -7.48
C MET A 422 -7.43 11.24 -6.88
N GLU A 423 -6.17 10.85 -6.80
CA GLU A 423 -5.76 9.62 -6.14
C GLU A 423 -5.96 9.68 -4.62
N GLU A 424 -6.38 8.55 -4.06
CA GLU A 424 -6.59 8.38 -2.63
C GLU A 424 -5.49 7.49 -2.06
N PHE A 425 -4.84 7.96 -0.98
CA PHE A 425 -3.88 7.15 -0.25
C PHE A 425 -4.62 6.15 0.63
N ASP A 426 -4.57 4.88 0.24
CA ASP A 426 -5.05 3.81 1.10
C ASP A 426 -3.92 3.42 2.08
N MET A 427 -3.78 4.24 3.12
CA MET A 427 -2.84 4.01 4.21
C MET A 427 -3.11 2.68 4.95
N LEU A 428 -4.32 2.12 4.81
CA LEU A 428 -4.70 0.81 5.36
C LEU A 428 -4.28 -0.33 4.43
N ALA A 429 -4.31 -0.15 3.10
CA ALA A 429 -3.83 -1.15 2.14
C ALA A 429 -2.31 -1.39 2.23
N GLY A 430 -1.51 -0.40 2.65
CA GLY A 430 -0.11 -0.62 3.03
C GLY A 430 0.07 -1.61 4.19
N MET A 431 -0.91 -1.70 5.11
CA MET A 431 -0.93 -2.69 6.19
C MET A 431 -1.47 -4.05 5.73
N ALA A 432 -2.40 -4.08 4.77
CA ALA A 432 -2.86 -5.31 4.11
C ALA A 432 -1.81 -5.93 3.17
N MET A 433 -0.81 -5.14 2.76
CA MET A 433 0.31 -5.54 1.91
C MET A 433 1.15 -6.68 2.49
N GLN A 434 1.19 -6.82 3.82
CA GLN A 434 1.79 -7.98 4.51
C GLN A 434 1.07 -9.31 4.23
N MET A 435 -0.13 -9.26 3.64
CA MET A 435 -0.95 -10.42 3.26
C MET A 435 -1.02 -10.64 1.74
N ILE A 436 -0.43 -9.76 0.92
CA ILE A 436 -0.39 -9.90 -0.54
C ILE A 436 0.67 -10.95 -0.91
N LYS A 437 0.31 -11.88 -1.82
CA LYS A 437 1.17 -12.99 -2.28
C LYS A 437 2.50 -12.54 -2.89
N ASP A 438 2.52 -11.33 -3.44
CA ASP A 438 3.65 -10.74 -4.16
C ASP A 438 4.07 -9.43 -3.49
N ASP A 439 5.26 -9.46 -2.90
CA ASP A 439 5.92 -8.29 -2.33
C ASP A 439 6.08 -7.19 -3.42
N PRO A 440 5.57 -5.96 -3.19
CA PRO A 440 5.67 -4.85 -4.13
C PRO A 440 7.10 -4.49 -4.50
N GLU A 441 8.07 -4.66 -3.60
CA GLU A 441 9.48 -4.43 -3.91
C GLU A 441 9.97 -5.44 -4.97
N THR A 442 9.59 -6.71 -4.82
CA THR A 442 9.87 -7.76 -5.80
C THR A 442 9.17 -7.51 -7.14
N ALA A 443 7.89 -7.12 -7.13
CA ALA A 443 7.14 -6.77 -8.34
C ALA A 443 7.74 -5.53 -9.04
N TYR A 444 8.22 -4.55 -8.27
CA TYR A 444 8.91 -3.39 -8.82
C TYR A 444 10.24 -3.77 -9.47
N GLU A 445 11.05 -4.60 -8.82
CA GLU A 445 12.30 -5.08 -9.42
C GLU A 445 12.04 -5.93 -10.68
N GLU A 446 10.97 -6.72 -10.70
CA GLU A 446 10.52 -7.42 -11.91
C GLU A 446 10.18 -6.43 -13.04
N ALA A 447 9.36 -5.42 -12.75
CA ALA A 447 8.95 -4.38 -13.70
C ALA A 447 10.17 -3.69 -14.34
N LYS A 448 11.12 -3.24 -13.50
CA LYS A 448 12.37 -2.62 -13.95
C LYS A 448 13.21 -3.54 -14.82
N HIS A 449 13.22 -4.83 -14.51
CA HIS A 449 14.01 -5.81 -15.26
C HIS A 449 13.39 -6.17 -16.60
N ARG A 450 12.06 -6.24 -16.66
CA ARG A 450 11.31 -6.71 -17.82
C ARG A 450 10.97 -5.60 -18.80
N PHE A 451 10.55 -4.44 -18.29
CA PHE A 451 10.00 -3.34 -19.09
C PHE A 451 10.78 -2.03 -18.94
N GLY A 452 11.56 -1.88 -17.87
CA GLY A 452 12.11 -0.59 -17.46
C GLY A 452 11.07 0.26 -16.72
N ILE A 453 11.36 1.54 -16.52
CA ILE A 453 10.40 2.49 -15.95
C ILE A 453 9.82 3.30 -17.11
N ALA A 454 8.51 3.21 -17.34
CA ALA A 454 7.83 3.92 -18.40
C ALA A 454 7.77 5.43 -18.09
N GLU A 455 8.23 6.26 -19.04
CA GLU A 455 8.20 7.73 -18.92
C GLU A 455 7.10 8.38 -19.76
N THR A 456 6.39 7.61 -20.59
CA THR A 456 5.37 8.09 -21.53
C THR A 456 4.24 7.06 -21.67
N LEU A 457 3.02 7.51 -22.00
CA LEU A 457 1.93 6.63 -22.44
C LEU A 457 1.65 6.78 -23.96
N PRO A 458 1.37 5.68 -24.70
CA PRO A 458 1.43 4.31 -24.24
C PRO A 458 2.88 3.93 -23.91
N PRO A 459 3.07 3.05 -22.91
CA PRO A 459 4.39 2.75 -22.37
C PRO A 459 5.26 2.00 -23.39
N ALA A 460 6.41 2.60 -23.71
CA ALA A 460 7.42 1.99 -24.56
C ALA A 460 8.32 1.08 -23.71
N ASP A 461 8.42 -0.20 -24.08
CA ASP A 461 9.37 -1.10 -23.45
C ASP A 461 10.80 -0.60 -23.70
N GLU A 462 11.60 -0.45 -22.64
CA GLU A 462 13.04 -0.32 -22.80
C GLU A 462 13.59 -1.52 -23.59
N PRO A 463 14.68 -1.36 -24.36
CA PRO A 463 15.31 -2.51 -25.00
C PRO A 463 15.62 -3.55 -23.92
N THR A 464 14.93 -4.70 -24.00
CA THR A 464 15.01 -5.81 -23.04
C THR A 464 16.43 -5.95 -22.52
N ARG A 465 16.61 -5.83 -21.19
CA ARG A 465 17.88 -6.19 -20.54
C ARG A 465 18.33 -7.53 -21.09
N SER A 466 19.63 -7.71 -21.27
CA SER A 466 20.14 -8.95 -21.87
C SER A 466 19.62 -10.16 -21.10
N ASP A 467 19.34 -11.27 -21.77
CA ASP A 467 18.84 -12.48 -21.09
C ASP A 467 19.77 -12.93 -19.96
N ALA A 468 21.07 -12.60 -20.07
CA ALA A 468 22.05 -12.84 -19.02
C ALA A 468 21.82 -11.99 -17.76
N GLU A 469 21.42 -10.72 -17.90
CA GLU A 469 21.08 -9.86 -16.76
C GLU A 469 19.78 -10.31 -16.10
N ARG A 470 18.77 -10.68 -16.91
CA ARG A 470 17.51 -11.25 -16.42
C ARG A 470 17.75 -12.54 -15.64
N LEU A 471 18.52 -13.46 -16.21
CA LEU A 471 18.86 -14.73 -15.57
C LEU A 471 19.65 -14.55 -14.26
N ARG A 472 20.56 -13.57 -14.19
CA ARG A 472 21.25 -13.23 -12.92
C ARG A 472 20.29 -12.74 -11.84
N PHE A 473 19.29 -11.94 -12.23
CA PHE A 473 18.27 -11.45 -11.31
C PHE A 473 17.36 -12.59 -10.84
N TYR A 474 16.82 -13.39 -11.76
CA TYR A 474 15.96 -14.51 -11.44
C TYR A 474 16.65 -15.54 -10.51
N THR A 475 17.97 -15.70 -10.61
CA THR A 475 18.72 -16.68 -9.81
C THR A 475 19.33 -16.13 -8.50
N LYS A 476 19.14 -14.84 -8.19
CA LYS A 476 19.82 -14.08 -7.12
C LYS A 476 19.61 -14.65 -5.71
N ASN A 477 18.38 -14.97 -5.32
CA ASN A 477 17.98 -15.48 -4.01
C ASN A 477 17.01 -16.67 -4.18
N GLN A 478 16.54 -17.27 -3.09
CA GLN A 478 15.64 -18.43 -3.17
C GLN A 478 14.27 -18.05 -3.71
N ASP A 479 13.70 -16.95 -3.22
CA ASP A 479 12.35 -16.51 -3.56
C ASP A 479 12.24 -16.17 -5.05
N ASN A 480 13.21 -15.45 -5.63
CA ASN A 480 13.28 -15.19 -7.07
C ASN A 480 13.35 -16.49 -7.88
N ARG A 481 14.05 -17.52 -7.41
CA ARG A 481 14.15 -18.80 -8.14
C ARG A 481 12.83 -19.56 -8.14
N GLU A 482 12.04 -19.44 -7.09
CA GLU A 482 10.73 -20.06 -6.98
C GLU A 482 9.71 -19.32 -7.84
N ARG A 483 9.71 -17.98 -7.80
CA ARG A 483 8.82 -17.12 -8.59
C ARG A 483 9.08 -17.19 -10.09
N PHE A 484 10.35 -17.10 -10.50
CA PHE A 484 10.75 -17.06 -11.91
C PHE A 484 11.14 -18.44 -12.46
N ALA A 485 10.60 -19.52 -11.89
CA ALA A 485 11.01 -20.88 -12.24
C ALA A 485 10.82 -21.17 -13.74
N ASP A 486 9.71 -20.71 -14.33
CA ASP A 486 9.40 -20.93 -15.75
C ASP A 486 10.31 -20.10 -16.67
N GLU A 487 10.62 -18.86 -16.32
CA GLU A 487 11.55 -18.00 -17.05
C GLU A 487 12.98 -18.53 -16.96
N ILE A 488 13.41 -18.99 -15.78
CA ILE A 488 14.71 -19.64 -15.60
C ILE A 488 14.79 -20.90 -16.45
N GLU A 489 13.76 -21.75 -16.46
CA GLU A 489 13.73 -22.96 -17.27
C GLU A 489 13.85 -22.65 -18.76
N THR A 490 13.23 -21.55 -19.20
CA THR A 490 13.29 -21.08 -20.58
C THR A 490 14.68 -20.55 -20.94
N LEU A 491 15.31 -19.76 -20.08
CA LEU A 491 16.56 -19.05 -20.37
C LEU A 491 17.82 -19.89 -20.12
N LYS A 492 17.81 -20.77 -19.10
CA LYS A 492 19.04 -21.39 -18.57
C LYS A 492 19.85 -22.16 -19.62
N ASP A 493 19.18 -22.77 -20.60
CA ASP A 493 19.82 -23.61 -21.62
C ASP A 493 19.72 -23.01 -23.03
N GLU A 494 19.25 -21.76 -23.16
CA GLU A 494 19.04 -21.12 -24.46
C GLU A 494 20.38 -20.83 -25.19
N THR A 495 21.43 -20.49 -24.43
CA THR A 495 22.79 -20.32 -24.97
C THR A 495 23.84 -20.84 -23.99
N ASP A 496 25.03 -21.20 -24.50
CA ASP A 496 26.19 -21.59 -23.66
C ASP A 496 26.60 -20.50 -22.66
N GLU A 497 26.32 -19.23 -22.96
CA GLU A 497 26.57 -18.12 -22.05
C GLU A 497 25.57 -18.14 -20.88
N LEU A 498 24.28 -18.33 -21.17
CA LEU A 498 23.23 -18.38 -20.16
C LEU A 498 23.37 -19.60 -19.24
N ALA A 499 23.73 -20.77 -19.78
CA ALA A 499 23.99 -21.96 -18.98
C ALA A 499 25.13 -21.73 -17.98
N ARG A 500 26.21 -21.08 -18.41
CA ARG A 500 27.31 -20.68 -17.52
C ARG A 500 26.85 -19.69 -16.45
N VAL A 501 26.06 -18.69 -16.82
CA VAL A 501 25.52 -17.72 -15.86
C VAL A 501 24.64 -18.41 -14.81
N TYR A 502 23.72 -19.28 -15.23
CA TYR A 502 22.85 -20.02 -14.32
C TYR A 502 23.63 -20.86 -13.31
N HIS A 503 24.56 -21.70 -13.78
CA HIS A 503 25.36 -22.55 -12.91
C HIS A 503 26.31 -21.76 -12.00
N GLU A 504 26.85 -20.64 -12.49
CA GLU A 504 27.67 -19.72 -11.68
C GLU A 504 26.86 -19.13 -10.52
N GLN A 505 25.63 -18.67 -10.75
CA GLN A 505 24.79 -18.06 -9.72
C GLN A 505 24.38 -19.07 -8.64
N LEU A 506 23.92 -20.26 -9.05
CA LEU A 506 23.60 -21.34 -8.10
C LEU A 506 24.84 -21.81 -7.31
N GLY A 507 25.99 -21.84 -7.97
CA GLY A 507 27.27 -22.14 -7.35
C GLY A 507 27.64 -21.14 -6.26
N LYS A 508 27.55 -19.84 -6.55
CA LYS A 508 27.82 -18.76 -5.59
C LYS A 508 26.91 -18.81 -4.36
N ALA A 509 25.61 -19.07 -4.56
CA ALA A 509 24.66 -19.19 -3.46
C ALA A 509 25.06 -20.34 -2.51
N ASN A 510 25.40 -21.50 -3.07
CA ASN A 510 25.82 -22.67 -2.29
C ASN A 510 27.20 -22.51 -1.64
N ALA A 511 28.14 -21.84 -2.29
CA ALA A 511 29.47 -21.57 -1.76
C ALA A 511 29.43 -20.79 -0.44
N ARG A 512 28.51 -19.81 -0.31
CA ARG A 512 28.32 -19.06 0.96
C ARG A 512 27.89 -19.97 2.11
N ARG A 513 27.01 -20.95 1.84
CA ARG A 513 26.58 -21.95 2.83
C ARG A 513 27.73 -22.88 3.20
N LEU A 514 28.42 -23.44 2.20
CA LEU A 514 29.55 -24.35 2.39
C LEU A 514 30.71 -23.71 3.16
N GLY A 515 31.02 -22.44 2.90
CA GLY A 515 32.08 -21.73 3.62
C GLY A 515 31.82 -21.60 5.12
N ARG A 516 30.55 -21.52 5.56
CA ARG A 516 30.19 -21.57 6.99
C ARG A 516 30.39 -22.97 7.56
N GLU A 517 29.87 -23.98 6.87
CA GLU A 517 29.99 -25.39 7.29
C GLU A 517 31.46 -25.84 7.38
N PHE A 518 32.30 -25.45 6.42
CA PHE A 518 33.72 -25.82 6.41
C PHE A 518 34.50 -25.14 7.53
N ARG A 519 34.15 -23.91 7.87
CA ARG A 519 34.71 -23.22 9.03
C ARG A 519 34.39 -23.94 10.33
N ASP A 520 33.14 -24.37 10.50
CA ASP A 520 32.69 -25.09 11.69
C ASP A 520 33.34 -26.48 11.81
N LEU A 521 33.62 -27.12 10.68
CA LEU A 521 34.35 -28.39 10.60
C LEU A 521 35.87 -28.22 10.75
N GLY A 522 36.40 -27.00 10.69
CA GLY A 522 37.83 -26.70 10.84
C GLY A 522 38.70 -27.15 9.67
N LEU A 523 38.21 -27.01 8.43
CA LEU A 523 39.01 -27.28 7.23
C LEU A 523 40.11 -26.22 7.07
N GLU A 524 41.28 -26.62 6.54
CA GLU A 524 42.41 -25.70 6.30
C GLU A 524 42.33 -25.02 4.92
N GLU A 525 42.04 -25.76 3.86
CA GLU A 525 41.87 -25.24 2.50
C GLU A 525 41.11 -26.29 1.68
N ALA A 526 40.21 -25.86 0.79
CA ALA A 526 39.49 -26.76 -0.10
C ALA A 526 39.07 -26.09 -1.40
N TYR A 527 39.14 -26.84 -2.50
CA TYR A 527 38.52 -26.50 -3.77
C TYR A 527 37.28 -27.37 -3.97
N VAL A 528 36.17 -26.74 -4.30
CA VAL A 528 34.87 -27.39 -4.47
C VAL A 528 34.28 -27.02 -5.81
N ALA A 529 33.91 -28.01 -6.60
CA ALA A 529 33.15 -27.78 -7.82
C ALA A 529 31.66 -27.99 -7.55
N ILE A 530 30.85 -27.00 -7.94
CA ILE A 530 29.40 -26.98 -7.74
C ILE A 530 28.74 -26.89 -9.12
N TYR A 531 27.87 -27.82 -9.44
CA TYR A 531 27.12 -27.86 -10.69
C TYR A 531 25.65 -28.07 -10.39
N ASP A 532 24.78 -27.25 -10.98
CA ASP A 532 23.33 -27.26 -10.72
C ASP A 532 22.98 -27.24 -9.22
N GLY A 533 23.72 -26.43 -8.46
CA GLY A 533 23.57 -26.31 -7.01
C GLY A 533 24.08 -27.50 -6.18
N GLN A 534 24.62 -28.55 -6.80
CA GLN A 534 25.16 -29.72 -6.12
C GLN A 534 26.69 -29.73 -6.13
N VAL A 535 27.30 -30.17 -5.03
CA VAL A 535 28.74 -30.44 -5.00
C VAL A 535 29.01 -31.69 -5.83
N VAL A 536 29.69 -31.54 -6.96
CA VAL A 536 30.03 -32.65 -7.85
C VAL A 536 31.39 -33.27 -7.52
N THR A 537 32.36 -32.47 -7.06
CA THR A 537 33.64 -32.97 -6.59
C THR A 537 34.37 -31.96 -5.70
N THR A 538 35.40 -32.41 -4.98
CA THR A 538 36.27 -31.60 -4.13
C THR A 538 37.73 -32.03 -4.29
N ALA A 539 38.67 -31.11 -4.20
CA ALA A 539 40.11 -31.39 -4.24
C ALA A 539 40.90 -30.43 -3.34
N PRO A 540 42.12 -30.79 -2.92
CA PRO A 540 42.98 -29.89 -2.14
C PRO A 540 43.67 -28.82 -3.02
N THR A 541 43.67 -28.95 -4.34
CA THR A 541 44.22 -27.95 -5.27
C THR A 541 43.35 -27.80 -6.53
N GLU A 542 43.36 -26.61 -7.13
CA GLU A 542 42.64 -26.32 -8.38
C GLU A 542 43.02 -27.28 -9.54
N PRO A 543 44.30 -27.60 -9.82
CA PRO A 543 44.62 -28.52 -10.93
C PRO A 543 44.10 -29.94 -10.71
N GLN A 544 44.02 -30.40 -9.46
CA GLN A 544 43.45 -31.72 -9.13
C GLN A 544 41.93 -31.72 -9.27
N LEU A 545 41.29 -30.59 -8.97
CA LEU A 545 39.87 -30.39 -9.21
C LEU A 545 39.57 -30.45 -10.71
N GLU A 546 40.32 -29.71 -11.53
CA GLU A 546 40.17 -29.67 -12.99
C GLU A 546 40.36 -31.05 -13.63
N GLU A 547 41.38 -31.81 -13.22
CA GLU A 547 41.59 -33.19 -13.69
C GLU A 547 40.36 -34.05 -13.39
N THR A 548 39.89 -34.01 -12.14
CA THR A 548 38.71 -34.80 -11.71
C THR A 548 37.44 -34.35 -12.44
N LEU A 549 37.25 -33.05 -12.64
CA LEU A 549 36.12 -32.48 -13.36
C LEU A 549 36.07 -32.97 -14.81
N SER A 550 37.22 -33.00 -15.49
CA SER A 550 37.31 -33.48 -16.88
C SER A 550 36.98 -34.98 -17.03
N GLU A 551 37.09 -35.77 -15.96
CA GLU A 551 36.75 -37.19 -15.96
C GLU A 551 35.25 -37.46 -15.69
N ILE A 552 34.58 -36.57 -14.95
CA ILE A 552 33.20 -36.78 -14.49
C ILE A 552 32.16 -35.98 -15.27
N MET A 553 32.52 -34.79 -15.77
CA MET A 553 31.60 -33.90 -16.49
C MET A 553 31.50 -34.30 -17.98
N PRO A 554 30.33 -34.15 -18.61
CA PRO A 554 30.20 -34.28 -20.06
C PRO A 554 31.10 -33.29 -20.81
N ASP A 555 31.69 -33.72 -21.93
CA ASP A 555 32.66 -32.94 -22.74
C ASP A 555 32.22 -31.50 -23.08
N GLU A 556 30.91 -31.27 -23.26
CA GLU A 556 30.34 -29.96 -23.64
C GLU A 556 30.05 -29.04 -22.44
N THR A 557 30.20 -29.54 -21.20
CA THR A 557 29.81 -28.84 -19.96
C THR A 557 30.92 -28.79 -18.91
N VAL A 558 32.15 -29.20 -19.28
CA VAL A 558 33.30 -29.29 -18.35
C VAL A 558 33.61 -27.95 -17.66
N ASP A 559 33.36 -26.83 -18.35
CA ASP A 559 33.62 -25.47 -17.85
C ASP A 559 32.39 -24.81 -17.18
N HIS A 560 31.28 -25.53 -17.04
CA HIS A 560 30.05 -25.00 -16.44
C HIS A 560 30.01 -25.01 -14.91
N PRO A 561 30.64 -25.97 -14.20
CA PRO A 561 30.66 -25.97 -12.74
C PRO A 561 31.31 -24.71 -12.17
N TYR A 562 30.68 -24.12 -11.16
CA TYR A 562 31.28 -23.07 -10.36
C TYR A 562 32.33 -23.64 -9.42
N VAL A 563 33.56 -23.13 -9.50
CA VAL A 563 34.66 -23.51 -8.61
C VAL A 563 34.72 -22.54 -7.44
N TYR A 564 34.46 -23.06 -6.24
CA TYR A 564 34.62 -22.34 -4.98
C TYR A 564 35.95 -22.71 -4.33
N HIS A 565 36.76 -21.70 -4.02
CA HIS A 565 37.97 -21.83 -3.21
C HIS A 565 37.67 -21.37 -1.78
N TYR A 566 37.81 -22.30 -0.84
CA TYR A 566 37.73 -22.04 0.59
C TYR A 566 39.13 -21.90 1.17
N ASP A 567 39.41 -20.71 1.71
CA ASP A 567 40.61 -20.34 2.46
C ASP A 567 40.13 -19.57 3.72
N PRO A 568 40.19 -20.17 4.93
CA PRO A 568 39.52 -19.74 6.18
C PRO A 568 39.72 -18.28 6.65
#